data_AF-A0AAD7D947-F1
#
_entry.id   AF-A0AAD7D947-F1
#
_cell.length_a   1.000
_cell.length_b   1.000
_cell.length_c   1.000
_cell.angle_alpha   90.00
_cell.angle_beta   90.00
_cell.angle_gamma   90.00
#
_symmetry.space_group_name_H-M   'P 1'
#
loop_
_entity.id
_entity.type
_entity.pdbx_description
1 polymer ?
#
loop_
_entity_poly.entity_id
_entity_poly.type
_entity_poly.pdbx_seq_one_letter_code
_entity_poly.pdbx_strand_id
1 'polypeptide(L)'
;MARGPRWQDPSGRKVLQTIVKKVLPWIDGLRPVQEDLVAPILDGEDILCCTAIGDGKSAAFSVPILVLNEYNANKHLYPPHLPTCLHPVGLIVTPTKGLANNIVSLM
;
A
#
# COMPACT_ATOMS: atom_id res chain seq x y z
N MET A 1 -12.45 3.45 24.00
CA MET A 1 -10.99 3.36 23.75
C MET A 1 -10.67 4.34 22.64
N ALA A 2 -9.67 5.22 22.81
CA ALA A 2 -9.28 6.14 21.75
C ALA A 2 -8.77 5.34 20.54
N ARG A 3 -9.23 5.66 19.33
CA ARG A 3 -8.70 5.03 18.11
C ARG A 3 -7.24 5.46 17.96
N GLY A 4 -6.34 4.49 17.77
CA GLY A 4 -4.94 4.77 17.43
C GLY A 4 -4.81 5.48 16.07
N PRO A 5 -3.64 6.02 15.73
CA PRO A 5 -3.42 6.67 14.44
C PRO A 5 -3.62 5.66 13.30
N ARG A 6 -4.11 6.13 12.16
CA ARG A 6 -4.40 5.31 10.97
C ARG A 6 -3.66 5.82 9.74
N TRP A 7 -3.43 4.93 8.79
CA TRP A 7 -2.92 5.26 7.46
C TRP A 7 -3.88 6.14 6.68
N GLN A 8 -5.20 6.00 6.91
CA GLN A 8 -6.21 6.86 6.30
C GLN A 8 -6.22 8.30 6.84
N ASP A 9 -5.67 8.55 8.03
CA ASP A 9 -5.63 9.91 8.61
C ASP A 9 -4.65 10.80 7.81
N PRO A 10 -4.82 12.14 7.81
CA PRO A 10 -3.96 13.03 7.00
C PRO A 10 -2.45 12.86 7.24
N SER A 11 -2.05 12.57 8.49
CA SER A 11 -0.66 12.29 8.83
C SER A 11 -0.18 10.94 8.29
N GLY A 12 -1.01 9.88 8.37
CA GLY A 12 -0.73 8.56 7.82
C GLY A 12 -0.60 8.60 6.29
N ARG A 13 -1.51 9.30 5.62
CA ARG A 13 -1.48 9.56 4.17
C ARG A 13 -0.21 10.27 3.71
N LYS A 14 0.24 11.27 4.48
CA LYS A 14 1.50 11.95 4.21
C LYS A 14 2.69 10.99 4.31
N VAL A 15 2.73 10.13 5.33
CA VAL A 15 3.78 9.11 5.49
C VAL A 15 3.74 8.10 4.35
N LEU A 16 2.55 7.62 3.98
CA LEU A 16 2.33 6.73 2.83
C LEU A 16 2.93 7.33 1.56
N GLN A 17 2.56 8.56 1.20
CA GLN A 17 3.09 9.24 0.02
C GLN A 17 4.61 9.44 0.09
N THR A 18 5.16 9.79 1.26
CA THR A 18 6.61 9.91 1.47
C THR A 18 7.33 8.58 1.24
N ILE A 19 6.82 7.47 1.80
CA ILE A 19 7.41 6.15 1.62
C ILE A 19 7.33 5.71 0.17
N VAL A 20 6.17 5.84 -0.47
CA VAL A 20 5.97 5.49 -1.88
C VAL A 20 6.97 6.20 -2.78
N LYS A 21 7.13 7.51 -2.62
CA LYS A 21 8.11 8.30 -3.38
C LYS A 21 9.56 7.91 -3.15
N LYS A 22 9.85 7.29 -1.99
CA LYS A 22 11.19 6.81 -1.64
C LYS A 22 11.47 5.43 -2.24
N VAL A 23 10.51 4.52 -2.18
CA VAL A 23 10.73 3.09 -2.50
C VAL A 23 10.33 2.71 -3.93
N LEU A 24 9.55 3.55 -4.61
CA LEU A 24 9.13 3.35 -5.99
C LEU A 24 9.69 4.46 -6.89
N PRO A 25 9.90 4.18 -8.19
CA PRO A 25 10.32 5.19 -9.17
C PRO A 25 9.20 6.18 -9.54
N TRP A 26 8.23 6.41 -8.66
CA TRP A 26 7.06 7.24 -8.90
C TRP A 26 7.25 8.62 -8.26
N ILE A 27 7.65 9.60 -9.08
CA ILE A 27 7.98 10.97 -8.65
C ILE A 27 6.79 11.61 -7.91
N ASP A 28 5.58 11.45 -8.45
CA ASP A 28 4.37 12.04 -7.88
C ASP A 28 3.73 11.19 -6.76
N GLY A 29 4.24 9.98 -6.54
CA GLY A 29 3.69 9.04 -5.56
C GLY A 29 2.41 8.34 -6.05
N LEU A 30 1.50 8.05 -5.12
CA LEU A 30 0.21 7.43 -5.45
C LEU A 30 -0.74 8.46 -6.05
N ARG A 31 -1.49 8.06 -7.08
CA ARG A 31 -2.66 8.82 -7.53
C ARG A 31 -3.78 8.74 -6.48
N PRO A 32 -4.72 9.70 -6.46
CA PRO A 32 -5.80 9.73 -5.45
C PRO A 32 -6.56 8.40 -5.29
N VAL A 33 -6.99 7.79 -6.40
CA VAL A 33 -7.69 6.48 -6.40
C VAL A 33 -6.84 5.37 -5.80
N GLN A 34 -5.52 5.38 -6.02
CA GLN A 34 -4.63 4.36 -5.47
C GLN A 34 -4.41 4.59 -3.97
N GLU A 35 -4.29 5.84 -3.54
CA GLU A 35 -4.16 6.19 -2.13
C GLU A 35 -5.41 5.82 -1.32
N ASP A 36 -6.59 6.12 -1.85
CA ASP A 36 -7.87 5.76 -1.26
C ASP A 36 -8.09 4.25 -1.20
N LEU A 37 -7.41 3.48 -2.05
CA LEU A 37 -7.43 2.02 -2.04
C LEU A 37 -6.39 1.42 -1.09
N VAL A 38 -5.18 1.99 -1.05
CA VAL A 38 -4.03 1.44 -0.30
C VAL A 38 -4.10 1.76 1.19
N ALA A 39 -4.51 2.98 1.58
CA ALA A 39 -4.51 3.38 2.98
C ALA A 39 -5.44 2.52 3.86
N PRO A 40 -6.68 2.19 3.46
CA PRO A 40 -7.54 1.28 4.23
C PRO A 40 -6.95 -0.14 4.36
N ILE A 41 -6.28 -0.66 3.32
CA ILE A 41 -5.63 -1.98 3.36
C ILE A 41 -4.51 -1.98 4.40
N LEU A 42 -3.73 -0.91 4.48
CA LEU A 42 -2.69 -0.74 5.50
C LEU A 42 -3.25 -0.63 6.93
N ASP A 43 -4.48 -0.12 7.08
CA ASP A 43 -5.23 -0.14 8.34
C ASP A 43 -5.83 -1.52 8.67
N GLY A 44 -5.71 -2.51 7.77
CA GLY A 44 -6.24 -3.86 7.93
C GLY A 44 -7.71 -4.01 7.53
N GLU A 45 -8.24 -3.09 6.72
CA GLU A 45 -9.62 -3.16 6.23
C GLU A 45 -9.74 -4.06 4.99
N ASP A 46 -10.85 -4.81 4.90
CA ASP A 46 -11.20 -5.60 3.72
C ASP A 46 -11.87 -4.71 2.66
N ILE A 47 -11.40 -4.77 1.41
CA ILE A 47 -11.84 -3.86 0.34
C ILE A 47 -12.39 -4.62 -0.88
N LEU A 48 -13.57 -4.20 -1.33
CA LEU A 48 -14.10 -4.51 -2.65
C LEU A 48 -13.94 -3.27 -3.56
N CYS A 49 -13.10 -3.37 -4.58
CA CYS A 49 -12.81 -2.27 -5.51
C CYS A 49 -13.28 -2.59 -6.93
N CYS A 50 -14.16 -1.75 -7.47
CA CYS A 50 -14.55 -1.73 -8.88
C CYS A 50 -14.07 -0.42 -9.51
N THR A 51 -13.10 -0.50 -10.41
CA THR A 51 -12.42 0.67 -11.00
C THR A 51 -12.13 0.41 -12.48
N ALA A 52 -11.87 1.47 -13.25
CA ALA A 52 -11.61 1.33 -14.68
C ALA A 52 -10.29 0.58 -14.95
N ILE A 53 -10.17 0.00 -16.14
CA ILE A 53 -8.89 -0.55 -16.60
C ILE A 53 -7.89 0.60 -16.71
N GLY A 54 -6.68 0.42 -16.16
CA GLY A 54 -5.64 1.45 -16.16
C GLY A 54 -5.60 2.34 -14.92
N ASP A 55 -6.61 2.33 -14.05
CA ASP A 55 -6.62 3.14 -12.81
C ASP A 55 -5.54 2.77 -11.80
N GLY A 56 -4.83 1.66 -12.03
CA GLY A 56 -3.68 1.26 -11.22
C GLY A 56 -4.05 0.44 -9.99
N LYS A 57 -5.14 -0.34 -10.06
CA LYS A 57 -5.59 -1.28 -9.02
C LYS A 57 -4.50 -2.25 -8.54
N SER A 58 -3.46 -2.50 -9.33
CA SER A 58 -2.34 -3.34 -8.90
C SER A 58 -1.60 -2.77 -7.68
N ALA A 59 -1.64 -1.45 -7.49
CA ALA A 59 -1.11 -0.81 -6.30
C ALA A 59 -1.74 -1.35 -5.00
N ALA A 60 -2.99 -1.80 -5.04
CA ALA A 60 -3.73 -2.32 -3.88
C ALA A 60 -3.05 -3.51 -3.21
N PHE A 61 -2.34 -4.35 -3.98
CA PHE A 61 -1.68 -5.54 -3.44
C PHE A 61 -0.16 -5.41 -3.39
N SER A 62 0.45 -4.57 -4.23
CA SER A 62 1.91 -4.39 -4.24
C SER A 62 2.41 -3.38 -3.21
N VAL A 63 1.75 -2.22 -3.16
CA VAL A 63 2.22 -1.07 -2.37
C VAL A 63 2.14 -1.33 -0.87
N PRO A 64 1.10 -1.98 -0.30
CA PRO A 64 1.07 -2.23 1.14
C PRO A 64 2.30 -2.99 1.64
N ILE A 65 2.76 -3.99 0.88
CA ILE A 65 3.94 -4.80 1.25
C ILE A 65 5.20 -3.93 1.30
N LEU A 66 5.42 -3.12 0.26
CA LEU A 66 6.58 -2.23 0.17
C LEU A 66 6.58 -1.17 1.27
N VAL A 67 5.41 -0.59 1.55
CA VAL A 67 5.25 0.43 2.59
C VAL A 67 5.52 -0.15 3.97
N LEU A 68 4.97 -1.33 4.28
CA LEU A 68 5.19 -1.98 5.57
C LEU A 68 6.66 -2.40 5.75
N ASN A 69 7.33 -2.87 4.69
CA ASN A 69 8.75 -3.19 4.74
C ASN A 69 9.60 -1.95 5.09
N GLU A 70 9.40 -0.84 4.39
CA GLU A 70 10.12 0.41 4.64
C GLU A 70 9.81 0.98 6.04
N TYR A 71 8.53 1.04 6.40
CA TYR A 71 8.09 1.52 7.72
C TYR A 71 8.70 0.69 8.84
N ASN A 72 8.76 -0.64 8.70
CA ASN A 72 9.32 -1.52 9.72
C ASN A 72 10.84 -1.44 9.81
N ALA A 73 11.54 -1.34 8.69
CA ALA A 73 12.99 -1.21 8.67
C ALA A 73 13.45 0.14 9.26
N ASN A 74 12.66 1.20 9.06
CA ASN A 74 13.02 2.57 9.40
C ASN A 74 12.04 3.24 10.37
N LYS A 75 11.48 2.51 11.35
CA LYS A 75 10.46 3.02 12.29
C LYS A 75 10.80 4.35 12.94
N HIS A 76 12.06 4.59 13.23
CA HIS A 76 12.54 5.82 13.87
C HIS A 76 12.40 7.08 13.00
N LEU A 77 12.23 6.93 11.68
CA LEU A 77 12.03 8.04 10.74
C LEU A 77 10.55 8.46 10.60
N TYR A 78 9.62 7.68 11.14
CA TYR A 78 8.19 7.85 10.90
C TYR A 78 7.41 7.99 12.22
N PRO A 79 6.21 8.59 12.20
CA PRO A 79 5.33 8.64 13.36
C PRO A 79 5.09 7.24 13.94
N PRO A 80 5.18 7.07 15.26
CA PRO A 80 4.98 5.77 15.88
C PRO A 80 3.51 5.36 15.86
N HIS A 81 3.26 4.07 16.07
CA HIS A 81 1.94 3.47 16.31
C HIS A 81 1.00 3.38 15.10
N LEU A 82 1.46 3.65 13.87
CA LEU A 82 0.66 3.28 12.68
C LEU A 82 0.51 1.74 12.62
N PRO A 83 -0.64 1.23 12.15
CA PRO A 83 -0.84 -0.21 11.97
C PRO A 83 0.28 -0.83 11.12
N THR A 84 0.80 -1.98 11.53
CA THR A 84 1.88 -2.65 10.80
C THR A 84 1.85 -4.16 10.98
N CYS A 85 2.46 -4.89 10.03
CA CYS A 85 2.77 -6.31 10.11
C CYS A 85 4.28 -6.48 9.95
N LEU A 86 4.95 -7.17 10.88
CA LEU A 86 6.41 -7.31 10.90
C LEU A 86 6.97 -8.00 9.65
N HIS A 87 6.23 -8.98 9.12
CA HIS A 87 6.58 -9.75 7.93
C HIS A 87 5.44 -9.67 6.92
N PRO A 88 5.34 -8.56 6.16
CA PRO A 88 4.24 -8.36 5.23
C PRO A 88 4.38 -9.32 4.04
N VAL A 89 3.35 -10.14 3.83
CA VAL A 89 3.25 -11.10 2.71
C VAL A 89 1.86 -10.96 2.09
N GLY A 90 1.81 -10.92 0.76
CA GLY A 90 0.55 -10.91 0.00
C GLY A 90 0.39 -12.17 -0.85
N LEU A 91 -0.79 -12.78 -0.78
CA LEU A 91 -1.18 -13.86 -1.68
C LEU A 91 -2.07 -13.29 -2.79
N ILE A 92 -1.58 -13.32 -4.02
CA ILE A 92 -2.30 -12.78 -5.18
C ILE A 92 -2.88 -13.94 -5.97
N VAL A 93 -4.21 -14.04 -6.00
CA VAL A 93 -4.93 -15.02 -6.82
C VAL A 93 -5.43 -14.33 -8.07
N THR A 94 -5.14 -14.91 -9.23
CA THR A 94 -5.57 -14.37 -10.53
C THR A 94 -6.29 -15.44 -11.36
N PRO A 95 -7.20 -15.05 -12.27
CA PRO A 95 -7.95 -16.01 -13.07
C PRO A 95 -7.11 -16.75 -14.13
N THR A 96 -5.93 -16.24 -14.50
CA THR A 96 -5.11 -16.84 -15.57
C THR A 96 -3.62 -16.82 -15.23
N LYS A 97 -2.91 -17.87 -15.68
CA LYS A 97 -1.43 -17.95 -15.56
C LYS A 97 -0.72 -16.81 -16.26
N GLY A 98 -1.24 -16.37 -17.42
CA GLY A 98 -0.67 -15.24 -18.17
C GLY A 98 -0.69 -13.95 -17.36
N LEU A 99 -1.80 -13.67 -16.66
CA LEU A 99 -1.88 -12.51 -15.77
C LEU A 99 -0.96 -12.65 -14.56
N ALA A 100 -0.90 -13.83 -13.94
CA ALA A 100 0.04 -14.09 -12.85
C ALA A 100 1.49 -13.80 -13.27
N ASN A 101 1.92 -14.32 -14.42
CA ASN A 101 3.26 -14.09 -14.96
C ASN A 101 3.53 -12.60 -15.19
N ASN A 102 2.56 -11.87 -15.77
CA ASN A 102 2.70 -10.43 -15.99
C ASN A 102 2.88 -9.65 -14.67
N ILE A 103 2.16 -10.03 -13.60
CA ILE A 103 2.31 -9.39 -12.29
C ILE A 103 3.71 -9.64 -11.73
N VAL A 104 4.21 -10.88 -11.82
CA VAL A 104 5.55 -11.25 -11.32
C VAL A 104 6.65 -10.53 -12.09
N SER A 105 6.53 -10.37 -13.40
CA SER A 105 7.56 -9.69 -14.21
C SER A 105 7.57 -8.17 -14.06
N LEU A 106 6.49 -7.57 -13.56
CA LEU A 106 6.36 -6.11 -13.38
C LEU A 106 6.63 -5.65 -11.93
N MET A 107 6.78 -6.58 -11.00
CA MET A 107 7.21 -6.36 -9.62
C MET A 107 8.71 -6.57 -9.49
#